data_AF-A0A2V8G5U0-F1
#
_entry.id   AF-A0A2V8G5U0-F1
#
_cell.length_a   1.000
_cell.length_b   1.000
_cell.length_c   1.000
_cell.angle_alpha   90.00
_cell.angle_beta   90.00
_cell.angle_gamma   90.00
#
_symmetry.space_group_name_H-M   'P 1'
#
loop_
_entity.id
_entity.type
_entity.pdbx_description
1 polymer ?
#
loop_
_entity_poly.entity_id
_entity_poly.type
_entity_poly.pdbx_seq_one_letter_code
_entity_poly.pdbx_strand_id
1 'polypeptide(L)'
;MTCRTVVAHLVDLARGGVLDADRRAEVDRHLRECRACTARLEDERALSAALGRLAQEIEVPALDPESERALLAAFDRAWAQPHPRARVWRPLAAAAVFALATTIAWTIAHRLAGTPAPITSAPPVAVLPATEFVPWPGASSLPTFESGQLMRMDLPASVVLSLGLVPPASQTGIVRTDVLVGQDGYARAVRLAP
;
A
#
# COMPACT_ATOMS: atom_id res chain seq x y z
N MET A 1 -2.88 -31.16 7.11
CA MET A 1 -2.48 -30.09 6.17
C MET A 1 -2.45 -30.62 4.75
N THR A 2 -2.62 -29.78 3.74
CA THR A 2 -2.59 -30.18 2.32
C THR A 2 -1.23 -29.88 1.70
N CYS A 3 -0.82 -30.61 0.66
CA CYS A 3 0.45 -30.39 -0.02
C CYS A 3 0.63 -28.92 -0.47
N ARG A 4 -0.42 -28.28 -0.98
CA ARG A 4 -0.41 -26.88 -1.41
C ARG A 4 0.02 -25.92 -0.29
N THR A 5 -0.46 -26.17 0.92
CA THR A 5 -0.12 -25.33 2.09
C THR A 5 1.30 -25.60 2.59
N VAL A 6 1.79 -26.84 2.46
CA VAL A 6 3.13 -27.23 2.92
C VAL A 6 4.22 -26.61 2.07
N VAL A 7 4.02 -26.50 0.76
CA VAL A 7 5.05 -26.06 -0.21
C VAL A 7 5.67 -24.71 0.18
N ALA A 8 4.88 -23.75 0.67
CA ALA A 8 5.40 -22.46 1.12
C ALA A 8 6.43 -22.60 2.26
N HIS A 9 6.19 -23.54 3.18
CA HIS A 9 7.07 -23.80 4.32
C HIS A 9 8.30 -24.64 3.98
N LEU A 10 8.28 -25.40 2.88
CA LEU A 10 9.43 -26.23 2.48
C LEU A 10 10.64 -25.38 2.11
N VAL A 11 10.42 -24.25 1.43
CA VAL A 11 11.50 -23.33 1.02
C VAL A 11 12.16 -22.72 2.25
N ASP A 12 11.36 -22.24 3.21
CA ASP A 12 11.87 -21.68 4.46
C ASP A 12 12.66 -22.72 5.26
N LEU A 13 12.13 -23.94 5.38
CA LEU A 13 12.82 -25.05 6.04
C LEU A 13 14.13 -25.44 5.35
N ALA A 14 14.17 -25.41 4.01
CA ALA A 14 15.37 -25.73 3.24
C ALA A 14 16.48 -24.70 3.45
N ARG A 15 16.12 -23.42 3.66
CA ARG A 15 17.05 -22.32 3.94
C ARG A 15 17.47 -22.22 5.41
N GLY A 16 16.97 -23.10 6.28
CA GLY A 16 17.23 -23.05 7.72
C GLY A 16 16.37 -22.04 8.47
N GLY A 17 15.26 -21.58 7.87
CA GLY A 17 14.28 -20.72 8.50
C GLY A 17 13.64 -21.35 9.74
N VAL A 18 13.22 -20.50 10.67
CA VAL A 18 12.56 -20.90 11.91
C VAL A 18 11.04 -20.84 11.70
N LEU A 19 10.38 -21.99 11.80
CA LEU A 19 8.93 -22.08 11.95
C LEU A 19 8.59 -22.16 13.44
N ASP A 20 7.40 -21.67 13.80
CA ASP A 20 6.82 -21.92 15.12
C ASP A 20 6.69 -23.43 15.39
N ALA A 21 6.74 -23.82 16.67
CA ALA A 21 6.84 -25.23 17.06
C ALA A 21 5.63 -26.05 16.60
N ASP A 22 4.43 -25.48 16.68
CA ASP A 22 3.19 -26.14 16.26
C ASP A 22 3.17 -26.36 14.76
N ARG A 23 3.50 -25.33 13.97
CA ARG A 23 3.63 -25.42 12.51
C ARG A 23 4.70 -26.40 12.09
N ARG A 24 5.84 -26.44 12.80
CA ARG A 24 6.92 -27.38 12.51
C ARG A 24 6.47 -28.83 12.71
N ALA A 25 5.83 -29.14 13.84
CA ALA A 25 5.28 -30.47 14.11
C ALA A 25 4.22 -30.89 13.08
N GLU A 26 3.40 -29.92 12.66
CA GLU A 26 2.42 -30.04 11.61
C GLU A 26 3.06 -30.44 10.26
N VAL A 27 4.13 -29.73 9.84
CA VAL A 27 4.84 -29.99 8.58
C VAL A 27 5.57 -31.33 8.65
N ASP A 28 6.23 -31.63 9.76
CA ASP A 28 6.95 -32.89 9.95
C ASP A 28 6.01 -34.10 9.88
N ARG A 29 4.79 -33.99 10.43
CA ARG A 29 3.77 -35.03 10.28
C ARG A 29 3.41 -35.26 8.82
N HIS A 30 3.22 -34.20 8.04
CA HIS A 30 2.90 -34.35 6.62
C HIS A 30 4.05 -34.94 5.81
N LEU A 31 5.30 -34.56 6.10
CA LEU A 31 6.47 -35.12 5.44
C LEU A 31 6.64 -36.63 5.70
N ARG A 32 6.23 -37.11 6.88
CA ARG A 32 6.20 -38.56 7.15
C ARG A 32 5.17 -39.30 6.28
N GLU A 33 4.08 -38.64 5.90
CA GLU A 33 2.96 -39.24 5.18
C GLU A 33 3.02 -39.01 3.66
N CYS A 34 3.73 -37.98 3.19
CA CYS A 34 3.76 -37.57 1.78
C CYS A 34 5.18 -37.59 1.19
N ARG A 35 5.50 -38.64 0.42
CA ARG A 35 6.80 -38.80 -0.25
C ARG A 35 7.13 -37.68 -1.25
N ALA A 36 6.12 -37.14 -1.94
CA ALA A 36 6.33 -36.07 -2.92
C ALA A 36 6.82 -34.77 -2.26
N CYS A 37 6.27 -34.41 -1.09
CA CYS A 37 6.72 -33.24 -0.35
C CYS A 37 8.11 -33.45 0.28
N THR A 38 8.44 -34.68 0.69
CA THR A 38 9.79 -35.04 1.18
C THR A 38 10.85 -34.92 0.09
N ALA A 39 10.59 -35.50 -1.09
CA ALA A 39 11.49 -35.37 -2.24
C ALA A 39 11.71 -33.90 -2.62
N ARG A 40 10.62 -33.11 -2.67
CA ARG A 40 10.72 -31.67 -2.94
C ARG A 40 11.56 -30.93 -1.89
N LEU A 41 11.43 -31.25 -0.61
CA LEU A 41 12.25 -30.63 0.44
C LEU A 41 13.75 -30.97 0.28
N GLU A 42 14.06 -32.19 -0.15
CA GLU A 42 15.43 -32.61 -0.45
C GLU A 42 16.00 -31.82 -1.65
N ASP A 43 15.20 -31.63 -2.71
CA ASP A 43 15.58 -30.80 -3.86
C ASP A 43 15.87 -29.34 -3.46
N GLU A 44 14.99 -28.73 -2.66
CA GLU A 44 15.17 -27.35 -2.17
C GLU A 44 16.41 -27.21 -1.29
N ARG A 45 16.72 -28.23 -0.46
CA ARG A 45 17.96 -28.26 0.35
C ARG A 45 19.20 -28.41 -0.53
N ALA A 46 19.15 -29.27 -1.55
CA ALA A 46 20.24 -29.44 -2.49
C ALA A 46 20.54 -28.15 -3.26
N LEU A 47 19.48 -27.46 -3.72
CA LEU A 47 19.58 -26.15 -4.36
C LEU A 47 20.16 -25.10 -3.42
N SER A 48 19.66 -25.00 -2.19
CA SER A 48 20.14 -24.05 -1.19
C SER A 48 21.62 -24.28 -0.86
N ALA A 49 22.05 -25.53 -0.75
CA ALA A 49 23.46 -25.88 -0.55
C ALA A 49 24.33 -25.52 -1.77
N ALA A 50 23.83 -25.72 -2.99
CA ALA A 50 24.55 -25.34 -4.21
C ALA A 50 24.73 -23.83 -4.33
N LEU A 51 23.68 -23.05 -4.06
CA LEU A 51 23.75 -21.59 -4.00
C LEU A 51 24.68 -21.11 -2.88
N GLY A 52 24.67 -21.78 -1.72
CA GLY A 52 25.59 -21.49 -0.62
C GLY A 52 27.06 -21.68 -0.99
N ARG A 53 27.39 -22.74 -1.74
CA ARG A 53 28.75 -22.95 -2.27
C ARG A 53 29.15 -21.86 -3.27
N LEU A 54 28.25 -21.55 -4.22
CA LEU A 54 28.49 -20.48 -5.19
C LEU A 54 28.73 -19.13 -4.48
N ALA A 55 27.95 -18.83 -3.44
CA ALA A 55 28.13 -17.60 -2.66
C ALA A 55 29.48 -17.54 -1.94
N GLN A 56 30.05 -18.68 -1.54
CA GLN A 56 31.39 -18.74 -0.94
C GLN A 56 32.52 -18.54 -1.95
N GLU A 57 32.28 -18.84 -3.23
CA GLU A 57 33.24 -18.60 -4.32
C GLU A 57 33.26 -17.14 -4.78
N ILE A 58 32.20 -16.37 -4.47
CA ILE A 58 32.12 -14.96 -4.83
C ILE A 58 32.93 -14.14 -3.83
N GLU A 59 34.03 -13.56 -4.31
CA GLU A 59 34.75 -12.53 -3.57
C GLU A 59 33.91 -11.24 -3.58
N VAL A 60 33.27 -10.94 -2.45
CA VAL A 60 32.53 -9.68 -2.26
C VAL A 60 33.54 -8.61 -1.84
N PRO A 61 33.78 -7.56 -2.66
CA PRO A 61 34.66 -6.48 -2.28
C PRO A 61 34.17 -5.83 -0.98
N ALA A 62 35.11 -5.40 -0.13
CA ALA A 62 34.76 -4.63 1.05
C ALA A 62 33.94 -3.39 0.63
N LEU A 63 32.81 -3.16 1.32
CA LEU A 63 31.94 -2.04 1.04
C LEU A 63 32.71 -0.73 1.29
N ASP A 64 32.86 0.10 0.27
CA ASP A 64 33.46 1.42 0.41
C ASP A 64 32.46 2.36 1.14
N PRO A 65 32.81 2.91 2.32
CA PRO A 65 31.91 3.78 3.08
C PRO A 65 31.51 5.06 2.34
N GLU A 66 32.35 5.55 1.41
CA GLU A 66 31.99 6.72 0.61
C GLU A 66 30.90 6.39 -0.41
N SER A 67 31.03 5.26 -1.09
CA SER A 67 30.02 4.73 -2.01
C SER A 67 28.67 4.47 -1.29
N GLU A 68 28.69 3.93 -0.08
CA GLU A 68 27.47 3.74 0.73
C GLU A 68 26.79 5.09 1.04
N ARG A 69 27.54 6.08 1.52
CA ARG A 69 27.01 7.42 1.81
C ARG A 69 26.48 8.09 0.55
N ALA A 70 27.18 7.96 -0.57
CA ALA A 70 26.77 8.52 -1.86
C ALA A 70 25.45 7.91 -2.34
N LEU A 71 25.28 6.59 -2.17
CA LEU A 71 24.06 5.88 -2.50
C LEU A 71 22.89 6.35 -1.62
N LEU A 72 23.07 6.38 -0.30
CA LEU A 72 22.03 6.83 0.64
C LEU A 72 21.61 8.28 0.36
N ALA A 73 22.58 9.17 0.12
CA ALA A 73 22.30 10.56 -0.25
C ALA A 73 21.60 10.69 -1.62
N ALA A 74 21.84 9.76 -2.56
CA ALA A 74 21.10 9.73 -3.82
C ALA A 74 19.64 9.34 -3.61
N PHE A 75 19.37 8.34 -2.76
CA PHE A 75 18.01 8.00 -2.36
C PHE A 75 17.33 9.19 -1.67
N ASP A 76 17.94 9.77 -0.65
CA ASP A 76 17.36 10.91 0.07
C ASP A 76 16.97 12.05 -0.87
N ARG A 77 17.82 12.37 -1.85
CA ARG A 77 17.51 13.38 -2.87
C ARG A 77 16.35 12.97 -3.79
N ALA A 78 16.26 11.71 -4.19
CA ALA A 78 15.16 11.23 -5.01
C ALA A 78 13.83 11.33 -4.26
N TRP A 79 13.82 11.01 -2.97
CA TRP A 79 12.64 11.09 -2.10
C TRP A 79 12.29 12.52 -1.69
N ALA A 80 13.29 13.40 -1.56
CA ALA A 80 13.11 14.78 -1.12
C ALA A 80 12.69 15.75 -2.25
N GLN A 81 12.62 15.33 -3.51
CA GLN A 81 12.19 16.21 -4.61
C GLN A 81 10.66 16.46 -4.53
N PRO A 82 10.19 17.66 -4.10
CA PRO A 82 8.77 17.98 -4.18
C PRO A 82 8.34 18.01 -5.64
N HIS A 83 7.20 17.40 -5.95
CA HIS A 83 6.66 17.44 -7.31
C HIS A 83 6.46 18.89 -7.77
N PRO A 84 7.05 19.29 -8.92
CA PRO A 84 7.07 20.69 -9.37
C PRO A 84 5.68 21.28 -9.65
N ARG A 85 4.66 20.42 -9.79
CA ARG A 85 3.27 20.83 -10.05
C ARG A 85 2.60 21.56 -8.88
N ALA A 86 3.06 21.37 -7.64
CA ALA A 86 2.45 22.02 -6.47
C ALA A 86 2.78 23.52 -6.34
N ARG A 87 3.88 23.99 -6.95
CA ARG A 87 4.36 25.38 -6.79
C ARG A 87 3.70 26.36 -7.77
N VAL A 88 3.28 25.89 -8.94
CA VAL A 88 2.79 26.77 -10.03
C VAL A 88 1.29 27.09 -9.92
N TRP A 89 0.51 26.26 -9.21
CA TRP A 89 -0.96 26.43 -9.13
C TRP A 89 -1.45 27.23 -7.91
N ARG A 90 -0.57 27.50 -6.93
CA ARG A 90 -0.91 28.27 -5.73
C ARG A 90 -1.43 29.69 -6.01
N PRO A 91 -0.89 30.48 -6.96
CA PRO A 91 -1.44 31.82 -7.22
C PRO A 91 -2.72 31.81 -8.06
N LEU A 92 -2.97 30.76 -8.84
CA LEU A 92 -4.19 30.63 -9.68
C LEU A 92 -5.42 30.21 -8.87
N ALA A 93 -5.25 29.43 -7.80
CA ALA A 93 -6.35 29.02 -6.93
C ALA A 93 -6.94 30.19 -6.11
N ALA A 94 -6.12 31.18 -5.73
CA ALA A 94 -6.58 32.32 -4.92
C ALA A 94 -7.56 33.23 -5.68
N ALA A 95 -7.32 33.51 -6.97
CA ALA A 95 -8.18 34.37 -7.77
C ALA A 95 -9.57 33.74 -8.03
N ALA A 96 -9.63 32.42 -8.21
CA ALA A 96 -10.89 31.70 -8.41
C ALA A 96 -11.80 31.74 -7.16
N VAL A 97 -11.21 31.70 -5.96
CA VAL A 97 -11.97 31.81 -4.70
C VAL A 97 -12.60 33.19 -4.53
N PHE A 98 -11.90 34.28 -4.87
CA PHE A 98 -12.45 35.63 -4.80
C PHE A 98 -13.55 35.88 -5.85
N ALA A 99 -13.39 35.36 -7.08
CA ALA A 99 -14.43 35.43 -8.11
C ALA A 99 -15.70 34.65 -7.72
N LEU A 100 -15.54 33.49 -7.08
CA LEU A 100 -16.66 32.70 -6.57
C LEU A 100 -17.36 33.38 -5.38
N ALA A 101 -16.59 33.97 -4.45
CA ALA A 101 -17.16 34.67 -3.29
C ALA A 101 -17.96 35.92 -3.69
N THR A 102 -17.47 36.69 -4.67
CA THR A 102 -18.15 37.90 -5.18
C THR A 102 -19.42 37.57 -5.95
N THR A 103 -19.41 36.51 -6.77
CA THR A 103 -20.62 36.04 -7.46
C THR A 103 -21.67 35.48 -6.49
N ILE A 104 -21.27 34.71 -5.49
CA ILE A 104 -22.19 34.21 -4.45
C ILE A 104 -22.81 35.39 -3.67
N ALA A 105 -22.01 36.36 -3.24
CA ALA A 105 -22.52 37.54 -2.52
C ALA A 105 -23.54 38.34 -3.34
N TRP A 106 -23.29 38.55 -4.64
CA TRP A 106 -24.22 39.24 -5.53
C TRP A 106 -25.54 38.48 -5.70
N THR A 107 -25.47 37.14 -5.86
CA THR A 107 -26.69 36.32 -6.00
C THR A 107 -27.54 36.27 -4.73
N ILE A 108 -26.93 36.24 -3.55
CA ILE A 108 -27.64 36.27 -2.26
C ILE A 108 -28.33 37.63 -2.06
N ALA A 109 -27.65 38.73 -2.38
CA ALA A 109 -28.22 40.08 -2.28
C ALA A 109 -29.48 40.25 -3.16
N HIS A 110 -29.49 39.65 -4.35
CA HIS A 110 -30.66 39.70 -5.25
C HIS A 110 -31.79 38.72 -4.87
N ARG A 111 -31.49 37.63 -4.14
CA ARG A 111 -32.49 36.64 -3.70
C ARG A 111 -33.28 37.08 -2.46
N LEU A 112 -32.74 37.99 -1.65
CA LEU A 112 -33.38 38.51 -0.43
C LEU A 112 -34.47 39.56 -0.69
N ALA A 113 -34.67 39.98 -1.94
CA ALA A 113 -35.76 40.87 -2.35
C ALA A 113 -37.08 40.13 -2.68
N GLY A 114 -37.13 38.80 -2.53
CA GLY A 114 -38.32 37.97 -2.76
C GLY A 114 -38.78 37.24 -1.50
N THR A 115 -40.08 37.26 -1.25
CA THR A 115 -40.81 36.60 -0.14
C THR A 115 -40.40 35.12 0.04
N PRO A 116 -40.19 34.61 1.27
CA PRO A 116 -39.61 33.29 1.48
C PRO A 116 -40.61 32.16 1.18
N ALA A 117 -40.26 31.31 0.21
CA ALA A 117 -40.88 30.01 -0.03
C ALA A 117 -40.08 28.90 0.70
N PRO A 118 -40.72 27.79 1.12
CA PRO A 118 -40.10 26.79 1.97
C PRO A 118 -38.94 26.06 1.28
N ILE A 119 -37.89 25.85 2.06
CA ILE A 119 -36.60 25.31 1.65
C ILE A 119 -36.75 23.80 1.43
N THR A 120 -36.82 23.38 0.17
CA THR A 120 -36.45 22.02 -0.23
C THR A 120 -34.94 21.96 -0.31
N SER A 121 -34.34 21.03 0.44
CA SER A 121 -32.91 20.80 0.55
C SER A 121 -32.23 20.64 -0.82
N ALA A 122 -31.20 21.43 -1.07
CA ALA A 122 -30.26 21.24 -2.16
C ALA A 122 -29.56 19.87 -2.03
N PRO A 123 -29.20 19.22 -3.15
CA PRO A 123 -28.49 17.95 -3.11
C PRO A 123 -27.13 18.14 -2.43
N PRO A 124 -26.66 17.16 -1.65
CA PRO A 124 -25.34 17.23 -1.05
C PRO A 124 -24.31 17.33 -2.17
N VAL A 125 -23.44 18.35 -2.09
CA VAL A 125 -22.12 18.28 -2.72
C VAL A 125 -21.51 16.99 -2.20
N ALA A 126 -21.31 16.02 -3.07
CA ALA A 126 -20.67 14.76 -2.74
C ALA A 126 -19.21 15.06 -2.39
N VAL A 127 -18.96 15.42 -1.13
CA VAL A 127 -17.75 14.98 -0.45
C VAL A 127 -17.85 13.47 -0.52
N LEU A 128 -17.07 12.85 -1.40
CA LEU A 128 -16.97 11.39 -1.41
C LEU A 128 -16.63 11.01 0.03
N PRO A 129 -17.50 10.22 0.70
CA PRO A 129 -17.26 9.88 2.09
C PRO A 129 -15.91 9.18 2.17
N ALA A 130 -15.20 9.37 3.28
CA ALA A 130 -13.92 8.73 3.61
C ALA A 130 -13.93 7.18 3.48
N THR A 131 -15.06 6.58 3.12
CA THR A 131 -15.34 5.16 2.93
C THR A 131 -15.20 4.65 1.50
N GLU A 132 -14.96 5.50 0.50
CA GLU A 132 -14.75 5.05 -0.88
C GLU A 132 -13.32 4.54 -1.13
N PHE A 133 -13.21 3.46 -1.91
CA PHE A 133 -11.93 2.87 -2.29
C PHE A 133 -11.26 3.64 -3.42
N VAL A 134 -10.02 4.06 -3.18
CA VAL A 134 -9.12 4.65 -4.17
C VAL A 134 -8.20 3.56 -4.72
N PRO A 135 -8.01 3.46 -6.05
CA PRO A 135 -7.15 2.43 -6.64
C PRO A 135 -5.70 2.57 -6.17
N TRP A 136 -5.07 1.44 -5.89
CA TRP A 136 -3.66 1.41 -5.49
C TRP A 136 -2.76 1.78 -6.69
N PRO A 137 -1.70 2.58 -6.52
CA PRO A 137 -0.79 2.91 -7.60
C PRO A 137 -0.22 1.67 -8.29
N GLY A 138 -0.41 1.57 -9.61
CA GLY A 138 0.01 0.40 -10.40
C GLY A 138 -0.98 -0.76 -10.41
N ALA A 139 -2.12 -0.67 -9.72
CA ALA A 139 -3.13 -1.73 -9.73
C ALA A 139 -3.79 -1.95 -11.10
N SER A 140 -3.76 -0.95 -11.98
CA SER A 140 -4.32 -1.04 -13.34
C SER A 140 -3.55 -1.97 -14.28
N SER A 141 -2.27 -2.23 -14.01
CA SER A 141 -1.45 -3.19 -14.76
C SER A 141 -1.52 -4.62 -14.21
N LEU A 142 -2.26 -4.83 -13.12
CA LEU A 142 -2.41 -6.16 -12.53
C LEU A 142 -3.48 -6.97 -13.28
N PRO A 143 -3.42 -8.31 -13.22
CA PRO A 143 -4.47 -9.18 -13.76
C PRO A 143 -5.85 -8.83 -13.21
N THR A 144 -6.90 -9.24 -13.92
CA THR A 144 -8.30 -9.00 -13.53
C THR A 144 -8.56 -9.45 -12.09
N PHE A 145 -9.22 -8.58 -11.34
CA PHE A 145 -9.61 -8.88 -9.97
C PHE A 145 -10.82 -9.83 -9.97
N GLU A 146 -10.64 -11.03 -9.42
CA GLU A 146 -11.72 -12.03 -9.30
C GLU A 146 -12.18 -12.17 -7.85
N SER A 147 -11.25 -12.11 -6.90
CA SER A 147 -11.53 -12.15 -5.47
C SER A 147 -10.41 -11.48 -4.68
N GLY A 148 -10.69 -11.11 -3.43
CA GLY A 148 -9.70 -10.46 -2.59
C GLY A 148 -10.10 -10.41 -1.13
N GLN A 149 -9.15 -9.98 -0.30
CA GLN A 149 -9.33 -9.78 1.13
C GLN A 149 -9.24 -8.30 1.48
N LEU A 150 -10.08 -7.87 2.41
CA LEU A 150 -9.99 -6.53 2.97
C LEU A 150 -9.17 -6.57 4.26
N MET A 151 -8.00 -5.94 4.25
CA MET A 151 -7.07 -5.91 5.37
C MET A 151 -7.12 -4.54 6.05
N ARG A 152 -7.48 -4.52 7.34
CA ARG A 152 -7.42 -3.31 8.16
C ARG A 152 -6.00 -3.13 8.68
N MET A 153 -5.35 -2.04 8.27
CA MET A 153 -3.97 -1.75 8.60
C MET A 153 -3.77 -0.30 9.01
N ASP A 154 -2.76 -0.09 9.84
CA ASP A 154 -2.35 1.22 10.32
C ASP A 154 -1.23 1.74 9.40
N LEU A 155 -1.52 2.78 8.61
CA LEU A 155 -0.59 3.40 7.66
C LEU A 155 -0.14 4.78 8.13
N PRO A 156 1.10 5.21 7.85
CA PRO A 156 1.50 6.59 8.09
C PRO A 156 0.64 7.58 7.31
N ALA A 157 0.29 8.71 7.91
CA ALA A 157 -0.50 9.77 7.27
C ALA A 157 0.13 10.26 5.97
N SER A 158 1.48 10.28 5.89
CA SER A 158 2.22 10.60 4.67
C SER A 158 1.97 9.62 3.52
N VAL A 159 1.82 8.32 3.82
CA VAL A 159 1.50 7.27 2.84
C VAL A 159 0.03 7.38 2.41
N VAL A 160 -0.87 7.63 3.35
CA VAL A 160 -2.30 7.85 3.03
C VAL A 160 -2.47 9.04 2.08
N LEU A 161 -1.74 10.14 2.32
CA LEU A 161 -1.72 11.30 1.44
C LEU A 161 -1.12 10.99 0.06
N SER A 162 -0.05 10.18 -0.03
CA SER A 162 0.55 9.81 -1.32
C SER A 162 -0.36 8.89 -2.15
N LEU A 163 -1.24 8.14 -1.48
CA LEU A 163 -2.30 7.33 -2.10
C LEU A 163 -3.53 8.15 -2.52
N GLY A 164 -3.53 9.47 -2.28
CA GLY A 164 -4.62 10.37 -2.68
C GLY A 164 -5.79 10.43 -1.69
N LEU A 165 -5.64 9.85 -0.50
CA LEU A 165 -6.63 9.92 0.57
C LEU A 165 -6.33 11.12 1.48
N VAL A 166 -7.38 11.80 1.94
CA VAL A 166 -7.26 12.93 2.88
C VAL A 166 -7.72 12.46 4.26
N PRO A 167 -6.79 12.18 5.20
CA PRO A 167 -7.19 11.80 6.55
C PRO A 167 -7.87 12.97 7.28
N PRO A 168 -8.81 12.70 8.20
CA PRO A 168 -9.42 13.74 9.03
C PRO A 168 -8.35 14.41 9.90
N ALA A 169 -8.50 15.72 10.13
CA ALA A 169 -7.49 16.55 10.83
C ALA A 169 -7.15 16.06 12.26
N SER A 170 -7.99 15.23 12.87
CA SER A 170 -7.78 14.60 14.17
C SER A 170 -6.80 13.42 14.15
N GLN A 171 -6.48 12.85 12.98
CA GLN A 171 -5.58 11.70 12.84
C GLN A 171 -4.24 12.16 12.27
N THR A 172 -3.29 12.45 13.16
CA THR A 172 -1.92 12.83 12.79
C THR A 172 -0.95 11.70 13.13
N GLY A 173 -0.03 11.38 12.20
CA GLY A 173 0.95 10.29 12.37
C GLY A 173 0.52 8.98 11.73
N ILE A 174 -0.34 8.22 12.40
CA ILE A 174 -0.82 6.90 11.92
C ILE A 174 -2.33 6.96 11.70
N VAL A 175 -2.77 6.44 10.55
CA VAL A 175 -4.14 6.48 10.05
C VAL A 175 -4.58 5.06 9.77
N ARG A 176 -5.74 4.68 10.32
CA ARG A 176 -6.30 3.34 10.09
C ARG A 176 -6.99 3.30 8.74
N THR A 177 -6.65 2.29 7.95
CA THR A 177 -7.09 2.14 6.57
C THR A 177 -7.56 0.72 6.31
N ASP A 178 -8.48 0.56 5.37
CA ASP A 178 -8.81 -0.75 4.82
C ASP A 178 -8.18 -0.85 3.42
N VAL A 179 -7.31 -1.84 3.21
CA VAL A 179 -6.67 -2.13 1.91
C VAL A 179 -7.25 -3.40 1.32
N LEU A 180 -7.72 -3.32 0.10
CA LEU A 180 -8.17 -4.46 -0.69
C LEU A 180 -6.95 -5.14 -1.33
N VAL A 181 -6.72 -6.40 -1.02
CA VAL A 181 -5.65 -7.23 -1.57
C VAL A 181 -6.26 -8.32 -2.46
N GLY A 182 -5.77 -8.47 -3.68
CA GLY A 182 -6.29 -9.45 -4.65
C GLY A 182 -5.88 -10.89 -4.34
N GLN A 183 -6.46 -11.83 -5.09
CA GLN A 183 -6.10 -13.26 -5.02
C GLN A 183 -4.62 -13.53 -5.37
N ASP A 184 -3.99 -12.57 -6.04
CA ASP A 184 -2.58 -12.54 -6.39
C ASP A 184 -1.67 -11.96 -5.29
N GLY A 185 -2.24 -11.52 -4.16
CA GLY A 185 -1.50 -10.98 -3.02
C GLY A 185 -1.09 -9.51 -3.19
N TYR A 186 -1.46 -8.85 -4.27
CA TYR A 186 -1.15 -7.44 -4.52
C TYR A 186 -2.28 -6.51 -4.06
N ALA A 187 -1.90 -5.34 -3.55
CA ALA A 187 -2.86 -4.30 -3.18
C ALA A 187 -3.58 -3.75 -4.43
N ARG A 188 -4.90 -3.66 -4.35
CA ARG A 188 -5.79 -3.23 -5.44
C ARG A 188 -6.39 -1.87 -5.18
N ALA A 189 -6.79 -1.60 -3.94
CA ALA A 189 -7.37 -0.32 -3.55
C ALA A 189 -7.20 -0.07 -2.04
N VAL A 190 -7.36 1.18 -1.62
CA VAL A 190 -7.26 1.62 -0.23
C VAL A 190 -8.37 2.62 0.08
N ARG A 191 -8.88 2.58 1.31
CA ARG A 191 -9.77 3.62 1.86
C ARG A 191 -9.40 3.91 3.32
N LEU A 192 -9.94 5.01 3.86
CA LEU A 192 -9.87 5.23 5.30
C LEU A 192 -10.82 4.24 5.99
N ALA A 193 -10.37 3.69 7.12
CA ALA A 193 -11.25 2.89 7.95
C ALA A 193 -12.30 3.83 8.60
N PRO A 194 -13.55 3.36 8.73
CA PRO A 194 -14.58 4.10 9.46
C PRO A 194 -14.25 4.24 10.94
#